data_AF-A0A075GCK6-F1
#
_entry.id   AF-A0A075GCK6-F1
#
_cell.length_a   1.000
_cell.length_b   1.000
_cell.length_c   1.000
_cell.angle_alpha   90.00
_cell.angle_beta   90.00
_cell.angle_gamma   90.00
#
_symmetry.space_group_name_H-M   'P 1'
#
loop_
_entity.id
_entity.type
_entity.pdbx_description
1 polymer ?
#
loop_
_entity_poly.entity_id
_entity_poly.type
_entity_poly.pdbx_seq_one_letter_code
_entity_poly.pdbx_strand_id
1 'polypeptide(L)'
;MKITTFFSNLKPFTITYISVIAFSNFVFMLFSQTIRDIIWSFFKEAGVAVILAIVFVFAFTWMLKARPHKTPKMYFVQIFDVYGKMYEMDGLRTEFKNHDVAWSFMKSYKKSYPLYNFALTSQNKASSKKIIYRYI
;
A
#
# COMPACT_ATOMS: atom_id res chain seq x y z
N MET A 1 -40.56 31.19 -72.66
CA MET A 1 -40.02 29.97 -72.00
C MET A 1 -41.08 29.47 -71.01
N LYS A 2 -41.54 28.21 -71.13
CA LYS A 2 -42.67 27.71 -70.32
C LYS A 2 -42.28 27.66 -68.84
N ILE A 3 -43.10 28.23 -67.96
CA ILE A 3 -42.89 28.27 -66.50
C ILE A 3 -42.71 26.84 -65.93
N THR A 4 -43.37 25.85 -66.54
CA THR A 4 -43.27 24.44 -66.16
C THR A 4 -41.90 23.82 -66.37
N THR A 5 -41.14 24.22 -67.41
CA THR A 5 -39.77 23.71 -67.64
C THR A 5 -38.74 24.36 -66.72
N PHE A 6 -39.03 25.55 -66.18
CA PHE A 6 -38.17 26.20 -65.19
C PHE A 6 -38.24 25.48 -63.82
N PHE A 7 -39.46 25.17 -63.35
CA PHE A 7 -39.65 24.42 -62.10
C PHE A 7 -39.13 22.97 -62.16
N SER A 8 -39.24 22.30 -63.31
CA SER A 8 -38.66 20.95 -63.47
C SER A 8 -37.13 20.95 -63.36
N ASN A 9 -36.48 22.02 -63.85
CA ASN A 9 -35.03 22.18 -63.77
C ASN A 9 -34.54 22.59 -62.37
N LEU A 10 -35.40 23.16 -61.52
CA LEU A 10 -35.07 23.54 -60.13
C LEU A 10 -35.14 22.39 -59.12
N LYS A 11 -35.97 21.36 -59.38
CA LYS A 11 -36.10 20.16 -58.52
C LYS A 11 -34.77 19.47 -58.18
N PRO A 12 -33.85 19.19 -59.12
CA PRO A 12 -32.57 18.58 -58.78
C PRO A 12 -31.74 19.48 -57.85
N PHE A 13 -31.72 20.80 -58.07
CA PHE A 13 -31.00 21.74 -57.22
C PHE A 13 -31.55 21.79 -55.79
N THR A 14 -32.88 21.77 -55.63
CA THR A 14 -33.49 21.77 -54.29
C THR A 14 -33.24 20.46 -53.56
N ILE A 15 -33.28 19.32 -54.24
CA ILE A 15 -32.97 18.01 -53.66
C ILE A 15 -31.50 17.94 -53.22
N THR A 16 -30.57 18.39 -54.07
CA THR A 16 -29.15 18.44 -53.71
C THR A 16 -28.91 19.37 -52.52
N TYR A 17 -29.53 20.56 -52.50
CA TYR A 17 -29.40 21.51 -51.39
C TYR A 17 -29.89 20.92 -50.05
N ILE A 18 -31.08 20.30 -50.05
CA ILE A 18 -31.62 19.63 -48.86
C ILE A 18 -30.73 18.46 -48.44
N SER A 19 -30.22 17.69 -49.39
CA SER A 19 -29.33 16.55 -49.12
C SER A 19 -28.01 16.99 -48.46
N VAL A 20 -27.40 18.08 -48.96
CA VAL A 20 -26.17 18.65 -48.37
C VAL A 20 -26.42 19.14 -46.94
N ILE A 21 -27.54 19.84 -46.70
CA ILE A 21 -27.90 20.31 -45.35
C ILE A 21 -28.16 19.14 -44.40
N ALA A 22 -28.93 18.14 -44.83
CA ALA A 22 -29.24 16.97 -44.01
C ALA A 22 -27.98 16.19 -43.65
N PHE A 23 -27.09 15.98 -44.63
CA PHE A 23 -25.80 15.33 -44.39
C PHE A 23 -24.91 16.16 -43.44
N SER A 24 -24.85 17.48 -43.63
CA SER A 24 -24.06 18.36 -42.77
C SER A 24 -24.56 18.35 -41.32
N ASN A 25 -25.88 18.34 -41.10
CA ASN A 25 -26.47 18.22 -39.77
C ASN A 25 -26.18 16.87 -39.12
N PHE A 26 -26.23 15.78 -39.90
CA PHE A 26 -25.86 14.46 -39.41
C PHE A 26 -24.39 14.42 -38.95
N VAL A 27 -23.48 14.94 -39.77
CA VAL A 27 -22.04 15.01 -39.42
C VAL A 27 -21.85 15.87 -38.17
N PHE A 28 -22.51 17.03 -38.07
CA PHE A 28 -22.42 17.88 -36.89
C PHE A 28 -22.90 17.17 -35.62
N MET A 29 -24.06 16.51 -35.66
CA MET A 29 -24.60 15.77 -34.51
C MET A 29 -23.67 14.63 -34.09
N LEU A 30 -23.16 13.87 -35.05
CA LEU A 30 -22.31 12.71 -34.80
C LEU A 30 -20.99 13.12 -34.13
N PHE A 31 -20.31 14.15 -34.64
CA PHE A 31 -19.01 14.58 -34.11
C PHE A 31 -19.11 15.53 -32.91
N SER A 32 -20.10 16.42 -32.86
CA SER A 32 -20.22 17.39 -31.76
C SER A 32 -20.86 16.82 -30.52
N GLN A 33 -21.79 15.87 -30.67
CA GLN A 33 -22.61 15.35 -29.57
C GLN A 33 -22.30 13.88 -29.37
N THR A 34 -22.67 13.01 -30.31
CA THR A 34 -22.67 11.55 -30.08
C THR A 34 -21.29 11.00 -29.73
N ILE A 35 -20.26 11.30 -30.53
CA ILE A 35 -18.90 10.84 -30.25
C ILE A 35 -18.38 11.44 -28.94
N ARG A 36 -18.63 12.73 -28.72
CA ARG A 36 -18.18 13.44 -27.51
C ARG A 36 -18.78 12.82 -26.26
N ASP A 37 -20.08 12.57 -26.26
CA ASP A 37 -20.82 12.04 -25.11
C ASP A 37 -20.41 10.60 -24.80
N ILE A 38 -20.23 9.76 -25.83
CA ILE A 38 -19.74 8.38 -25.67
C ILE A 38 -18.34 8.38 -25.05
N ILE A 39 -17.42 9.18 -25.60
CA ILE A 39 -16.05 9.29 -25.07
C ILE A 39 -16.09 9.80 -23.63
N TRP A 40 -16.84 10.87 -23.36
CA TRP A 40 -16.92 11.45 -22.03
C TRP A 40 -17.49 10.46 -21.00
N SER A 41 -18.57 9.75 -21.33
CA SER A 41 -19.16 8.75 -20.45
C SER A 41 -18.18 7.61 -20.16
N PHE A 42 -17.52 7.09 -21.21
CA PHE A 42 -16.54 6.02 -21.07
C PHE A 42 -15.39 6.41 -20.14
N PHE A 43 -14.76 7.57 -20.37
CA PHE A 43 -13.64 8.02 -19.53
C PHE A 43 -14.08 8.37 -18.11
N LYS A 44 -15.29 8.87 -17.93
CA LYS A 44 -15.86 9.14 -16.60
C LYS A 44 -16.01 7.85 -15.80
N GLU A 45 -16.64 6.83 -16.39
CA GLU A 45 -16.85 5.54 -15.74
C GLU A 45 -15.53 4.78 -15.52
N ALA A 46 -14.68 4.72 -16.54
CA ALA A 46 -13.36 4.10 -16.44
C ALA A 46 -12.48 4.81 -15.39
N GLY A 47 -12.53 6.15 -15.34
CA GLY A 47 -11.80 6.95 -14.36
C GLY A 47 -12.23 6.64 -12.93
N VAL A 48 -13.54 6.52 -12.67
CA VAL A 48 -14.06 6.11 -11.36
C VAL A 48 -13.57 4.72 -10.98
N ALA A 49 -13.63 3.76 -11.89
CA ALA A 49 -13.15 2.40 -11.65
C ALA A 49 -11.64 2.36 -11.34
N VAL A 50 -10.83 3.12 -12.08
CA VAL A 50 -9.38 3.22 -11.86
C VAL A 50 -9.07 3.85 -10.49
N ILE A 51 -9.75 4.94 -10.12
CA ILE A 51 -9.55 5.58 -8.81
C ILE A 51 -9.87 4.60 -7.68
N LEU A 52 -11.00 3.90 -7.76
CA LEU A 52 -11.39 2.90 -6.76
C LEU A 52 -10.36 1.76 -6.66
N ALA A 53 -9.87 1.26 -7.80
CA ALA A 53 -8.85 0.23 -7.83
C ALA A 53 -7.55 0.70 -7.15
N ILE A 54 -7.11 1.94 -7.42
CA ILE A 54 -5.91 2.52 -6.78
C ILE A 54 -6.11 2.65 -5.27
N VAL A 55 -7.25 3.17 -4.82
CA VAL A 55 -7.57 3.29 -3.39
C VAL A 55 -7.56 1.92 -2.71
N PHE A 56 -8.12 0.90 -3.36
CA PHE A 56 -8.14 -0.45 -2.83
C PHE A 56 -6.74 -1.04 -2.70
N VAL A 57 -5.91 -0.91 -3.74
CA VAL A 57 -4.50 -1.35 -3.70
C VAL A 57 -3.72 -0.61 -2.63
N PHE A 58 -3.95 0.69 -2.47
CA PHE A 58 -3.34 1.48 -1.40
C PHE A 58 -3.75 0.97 -0.01
N ALA A 59 -5.04 0.76 0.23
CA ALA A 59 -5.52 0.23 1.51
C ALA A 59 -4.95 -1.17 1.79
N PHE A 60 -4.91 -2.03 0.78
CA PHE A 60 -4.38 -3.39 0.90
C PHE A 60 -2.87 -3.40 1.20
N THR A 61 -2.10 -2.61 0.47
CA THR A 61 -0.64 -2.47 0.70
C THR A 61 -0.35 -1.85 2.07
N TRP A 62 -1.15 -0.87 2.49
CA TRP A 62 -1.06 -0.29 3.83
C TRP A 62 -1.34 -1.34 4.91
N MET A 63 -2.38 -2.15 4.75
CA MET A 63 -2.70 -3.25 5.68
C MET A 63 -1.57 -4.28 5.78
N LEU A 64 -0.97 -4.68 4.65
CA LEU A 64 0.18 -5.58 4.65
C LEU A 64 1.40 -4.99 5.35
N LYS A 65 1.66 -3.69 5.14
CA LYS A 65 2.75 -2.96 5.81
C LYS A 65 2.50 -2.77 7.30
N ALA A 66 1.24 -2.60 7.71
CA ALA A 66 0.82 -2.47 9.09
C ALA A 66 0.96 -3.78 9.89
N ARG A 67 1.36 -4.89 9.26
CA ARG A 67 1.62 -6.15 9.96
C ARG A 67 2.69 -5.91 11.03
N PRO A 68 2.39 -6.17 12.32
CA PRO A 68 3.32 -5.89 13.40
C PRO A 68 4.64 -6.63 13.14
N HIS A 69 5.72 -5.86 13.12
CA HIS A 69 7.07 -6.40 12.97
C HIS A 69 7.28 -7.46 14.05
N LYS A 70 7.78 -8.64 13.65
CA LYS A 70 7.93 -9.79 14.54
C LYS A 70 8.77 -9.38 15.76
N THR A 71 8.11 -9.15 16.89
CA THR A 71 8.79 -8.94 18.16
C THR A 71 9.57 -10.20 18.52
N PRO A 72 10.72 -10.07 19.20
CA PRO A 72 11.49 -11.22 19.61
C PRO A 72 10.63 -12.14 20.46
N LYS A 73 10.60 -13.43 20.12
CA LYS A 73 9.76 -14.40 20.82
C LYS A 73 10.32 -14.79 22.19
N MET A 74 11.62 -14.56 22.40
CA MET A 74 12.32 -14.86 23.65
C MET A 74 13.42 -13.84 23.93
N TYR A 75 13.63 -13.61 25.22
CA TYR A 75 14.64 -12.76 25.82
C TYR A 75 15.52 -13.60 26.74
N PHE A 76 16.81 -13.31 26.74
CA PHE A 76 17.83 -14.05 27.47
C PHE A 76 18.65 -13.08 28.31
N VAL A 77 18.84 -13.41 29.59
CA VAL A 77 19.78 -12.72 30.47
C VAL A 77 21.11 -13.46 30.40
N GLN A 78 22.11 -12.86 29.76
CA GLN A 78 23.48 -13.35 29.76
C GLN A 78 24.24 -12.78 30.95
N ILE A 79 25.03 -13.62 31.61
CA ILE A 79 25.83 -13.26 32.77
C ILE A 79 27.29 -13.16 32.33
N PHE A 80 27.97 -12.13 32.81
CA PHE A 80 29.37 -11.87 32.56
C PHE A 80 30.10 -11.74 33.88
N ASP A 81 31.26 -12.37 33.97
CA ASP A 81 32.19 -12.21 35.07
C ASP A 81 32.83 -10.80 35.06
N VAL A 82 33.57 -10.45 36.11
CA VAL A 82 34.32 -9.19 36.29
C VAL A 82 35.26 -8.92 35.10
N TYR A 83 35.77 -9.98 34.47
CA TYR A 83 36.63 -9.89 33.28
C TYR A 83 35.86 -9.78 31.95
N GLY A 84 34.52 -9.67 31.97
CA GLY A 84 33.69 -9.57 30.77
C GLY A 84 33.54 -10.88 29.98
N LYS A 85 33.93 -12.03 30.55
CA LYS A 85 33.71 -13.35 29.95
C LYS A 85 32.31 -13.85 30.29
N MET A 86 31.67 -14.52 29.33
CA MET A 86 30.38 -15.16 29.58
C MET A 86 30.54 -16.24 30.65
N TYR A 87 29.62 -16.21 31.62
CA TYR A 87 29.56 -17.14 32.73
C TYR A 87 28.15 -17.70 32.82
N GLU A 88 28.02 -18.97 33.15
CA GLU A 88 26.73 -19.62 33.36
C GLU A 88 26.60 -19.94 34.85
N MET A 89 25.65 -19.27 35.52
CA MET A 89 25.34 -19.55 36.92
C MET A 89 24.25 -20.59 37.01
N ASP A 90 24.53 -21.66 37.74
CA ASP A 90 23.51 -22.66 38.06
C ASP A 90 22.44 -22.08 39.00
N GLY A 91 21.19 -22.48 38.80
CA GLY A 91 20.04 -22.05 39.60
C GLY A 91 19.40 -20.71 39.23
N LEU A 92 19.99 -19.91 38.31
CA LEU A 92 19.36 -18.70 37.82
C LEU A 92 18.57 -18.95 36.53
N ARG A 93 17.34 -18.45 36.50
CA ARG A 93 16.54 -18.46 35.27
C ARG A 93 17.06 -17.39 34.32
N THR A 94 17.59 -17.82 33.17
CA THR A 94 18.14 -16.91 32.16
C THR A 94 17.20 -16.70 30.97
N GLU A 95 16.16 -17.52 30.82
CA GLU A 95 15.23 -17.47 29.68
C GLU A 95 13.83 -16.95 30.03
N PHE A 96 13.36 -15.99 29.23
CA PHE A 96 12.10 -15.28 29.45
C PHE A 96 11.35 -15.03 28.15
N LYS A 97 10.01 -15.15 28.18
CA LYS A 97 9.17 -14.81 27.03
C LYS A 97 8.85 -13.31 26.94
N ASN A 98 8.81 -12.63 28.08
CA ASN A 98 8.46 -11.21 28.17
C ASN A 98 9.70 -10.37 28.55
N HIS A 99 9.91 -9.28 27.82
CA HIS A 99 10.98 -8.32 28.04
C HIS A 99 10.96 -7.75 29.46
N ASP A 100 9.79 -7.34 29.96
CA ASP A 100 9.70 -6.63 31.24
C ASP A 100 9.98 -7.55 32.43
N VAL A 101 9.55 -8.80 32.30
CA VAL A 101 9.88 -9.84 33.28
C VAL A 101 11.38 -10.09 33.28
N ALA A 102 12.00 -10.28 32.10
CA ALA A 102 13.43 -10.48 31.97
C ALA A 102 14.23 -9.33 32.60
N TRP A 103 13.80 -8.09 32.36
CA TRP A 103 14.40 -6.89 32.95
C TRP A 103 14.26 -6.82 34.47
N SER A 104 13.08 -7.18 35.00
CA SER A 104 12.85 -7.22 36.46
C SER A 104 13.78 -8.22 37.15
N PHE A 105 13.88 -9.44 36.60
CA PHE A 105 14.78 -10.47 37.11
C PHE A 105 16.25 -10.03 36.98
N MET A 106 16.66 -9.46 35.85
CA MET A 106 18.03 -8.97 35.65
C MET A 106 18.43 -7.93 36.71
N LYS A 107 17.53 -7.00 37.04
CA LYS A 107 17.75 -6.03 38.13
C LYS A 107 17.87 -6.73 39.49
N SER A 108 17.03 -7.72 39.77
CA SER A 108 17.14 -8.52 40.99
C SER A 108 18.47 -9.26 41.06
N TYR A 109 18.92 -9.84 39.95
CA TYR A 109 20.20 -10.56 39.88
C TYR A 109 21.36 -9.62 40.09
N LYS A 110 21.34 -8.42 39.49
CA LYS A 110 22.38 -7.41 39.74
C LYS A 110 22.44 -6.98 41.21
N LYS A 111 21.29 -6.91 41.89
CA LYS A 111 21.24 -6.60 43.33
C LYS A 111 21.83 -7.73 44.19
N SER A 112 21.56 -8.99 43.83
CA SER A 112 22.07 -10.15 44.56
C SER A 112 23.54 -10.47 44.25
N TYR A 113 23.99 -10.20 43.03
CA TYR A 113 25.32 -10.53 42.51
C TYR A 113 25.99 -9.28 41.92
N PRO A 114 26.44 -8.33 42.77
CA PRO A 114 26.93 -7.03 42.32
C PRO A 114 28.22 -7.10 41.50
N LEU A 115 29.03 -8.15 41.69
CA LEU A 115 30.29 -8.37 40.98
C LEU A 115 30.11 -8.82 39.53
N TYR A 116 28.95 -9.40 39.21
CA TYR A 116 28.66 -9.87 37.88
C TYR A 116 27.93 -8.80 37.08
N ASN A 117 28.15 -8.80 35.77
CA ASN A 117 27.42 -7.96 34.84
C ASN A 117 26.39 -8.80 34.08
N PHE A 118 25.27 -8.19 33.74
CA PHE A 118 24.15 -8.86 33.12
C PHE A 118 23.73 -8.12 31.85
N ALA A 119 23.56 -8.86 30.77
CA ALA A 119 23.05 -8.32 29.51
C ALA A 119 21.70 -8.94 29.17
N LEU A 120 20.71 -8.09 28.93
CA LEU A 120 19.44 -8.49 28.37
C LEU A 120 19.58 -8.56 26.85
N THR A 121 19.36 -9.74 26.29
CA THR A 121 19.49 -9.99 24.87
C THR A 121 18.22 -10.59 24.29
N SER A 122 17.99 -10.45 22.99
CA SER A 122 17.08 -11.36 22.28
C SER A 122 17.79 -12.05 21.13
N GLN A 123 17.25 -13.22 20.80
CA GLN A 123 17.59 -13.92 19.58
C GLN A 123 16.46 -13.74 18.57
N ASN A 124 16.78 -13.13 17.43
CA ASN A 124 15.85 -13.09 16.31
C ASN A 124 15.93 -14.43 15.57
N LYS A 125 14.79 -15.05 15.27
CA LYS A 125 14.75 -16.30 14.49
C LYS A 125 15.43 -16.20 13.12
N ALA A 126 15.55 -14.99 12.57
CA ALA A 126 16.16 -14.74 11.26
C ALA A 126 17.69 -14.53 11.32
N SER A 127 18.29 -14.35 12.49
CA SER A 127 19.71 -14.01 12.62
C SER A 127 20.37 -14.72 13.80
N SER A 128 21.53 -15.32 13.58
CA SER A 128 22.35 -15.89 14.65
C SER A 128 22.93 -14.84 15.60
N LYS A 129 22.86 -13.55 15.24
CA LYS A 129 23.34 -12.44 16.07
C LYS A 129 22.34 -12.14 17.19
N LYS A 130 22.82 -12.22 18.43
CA LYS A 130 22.08 -11.76 19.61
C LYS A 130 22.12 -10.23 19.66
N ILE A 131 20.96 -9.62 19.86
CA ILE A 131 20.84 -8.16 20.03
C ILE A 131 20.82 -7.87 21.52
N ILE A 132 21.72 -7.01 22.01
CA ILE A 132 21.73 -6.53 23.39
C ILE A 132 20.79 -5.33 23.51
N TYR A 133 19.80 -5.42 24.40
CA TYR A 133 18.90 -4.31 24.73
C TYR A 133 19.42 -3.45 25.87
N ARG A 134 19.98 -4.09 26.91
CA ARG A 134 20.47 -3.45 28.12
C ARG A 134 21.64 -4.24 28.72
N TYR A 135 22.53 -3.53 29.40
CA TYR A 135 23.67 -4.08 30.11
C TYR A 135 23.79 -3.37 31.47
N ILE A 136 23.84 -4.11 32.57
CA ILE A 136 23.93 -3.59 33.94
C ILE A 136 24.85 -4.40 34.84
#